data_AF-A0A932B670-F1
#
_entry.id   AF-A0A932B670-F1
#
_cell.length_a   1.000
_cell.length_b   1.000
_cell.length_c   1.000
_cell.angle_alpha   90.00
_cell.angle_beta   90.00
_cell.angle_gamma   90.00
#
_symmetry.space_group_name_H-M   'P 1'
#
loop_
_entity.id
_entity.type
_entity.pdbx_description
1 polymer ?
#
loop_
_entity_poly.entity_id
_entity_poly.type
_entity_poly.pdbx_seq_one_letter_code
_entity_poly.pdbx_strand_id
1 'polypeptide(L)'
;MTRLHSLALACLLALSATTALADTAASTPDKAAPQKAKETAKDKTKDKAAAKADEVLEIDPEDPAMKAAVKKAQATFDDFIKTVSTRNPNFANIAVRVALRDGKKVEYVWASPFTILDKGGYKGTISAVPTIVKKYQFSQQVPFKRADVVDWMYTEADTRIMRGNFTTCAQLARAPEAEVKEMKKRYGLDCAR
;
A
#
# COMPACT_ATOMS: atom_id res chain seq x y z
N MET A 1 27.28 -57.50 -0.23
CA MET A 1 25.90 -58.02 -0.10
C MET A 1 24.97 -56.83 -0.33
N THR A 2 24.61 -56.53 -1.59
CA THR A 2 23.32 -56.88 -2.26
C THR A 2 22.13 -56.13 -1.61
N ARG A 3 21.34 -55.26 -2.28
CA ARG A 3 20.91 -55.21 -3.69
C ARG A 3 20.35 -53.82 -4.06
N LEU A 4 20.65 -53.38 -5.29
CA LEU A 4 19.82 -52.51 -6.16
C LEU A 4 18.36 -52.99 -6.21
N HIS A 5 17.40 -52.13 -6.60
CA HIS A 5 16.53 -52.32 -7.77
C HIS A 5 15.78 -51.00 -8.08
N SER A 6 16.04 -50.46 -9.27
CA SER A 6 15.22 -49.48 -9.98
C SER A 6 13.85 -50.05 -10.32
N LEU A 7 12.84 -49.20 -10.51
CA LEU A 7 11.82 -49.38 -11.55
C LEU A 7 11.13 -48.04 -11.83
N ALA A 8 11.43 -47.51 -13.01
CA ALA A 8 10.64 -46.50 -13.68
C ALA A 8 9.33 -47.13 -14.17
N LEU A 9 8.23 -46.38 -14.13
CA LEU A 9 7.10 -46.65 -15.01
C LEU A 9 6.53 -45.32 -15.54
N ALA A 10 6.76 -45.13 -16.83
CA ALA A 10 6.13 -44.13 -17.65
C ALA A 10 4.64 -44.47 -17.85
N CYS A 11 3.78 -43.45 -17.91
CA CYS A 11 2.52 -43.56 -18.62
C CYS A 11 2.31 -42.27 -19.43
N LEU A 12 2.23 -42.44 -20.75
CA LEU A 12 2.06 -41.42 -21.77
C LEU A 12 0.57 -41.11 -22.01
N LEU A 13 0.31 -39.82 -22.31
CA LEU A 13 -0.58 -39.25 -23.33
C LEU A 13 -2.12 -39.32 -23.22
N ALA A 14 -2.73 -38.12 -23.23
CA ALA A 14 -3.69 -37.66 -24.25
C ALA A 14 -3.55 -36.11 -24.37
N LEU A 15 -3.10 -35.55 -25.50
CA LEU A 15 -3.88 -34.96 -26.62
C LEU A 15 -5.09 -34.13 -26.14
N SER A 16 -5.35 -32.88 -26.54
CA SER A 16 -4.94 -32.12 -27.73
C SER A 16 -5.44 -30.66 -27.64
N ALA A 17 -4.90 -29.81 -28.53
CA ALA A 17 -5.44 -28.57 -29.09
C ALA A 17 -5.22 -27.26 -28.29
N THR A 18 -4.39 -26.37 -28.82
CA THR A 18 -4.87 -25.34 -29.77
C THR A 18 -3.71 -24.77 -30.59
N THR A 19 -3.92 -24.72 -31.89
CA THR A 19 -3.06 -24.15 -32.93
C THR A 19 -3.01 -22.62 -32.84
N ALA A 20 -1.80 -22.06 -32.92
CA ALA A 20 -1.59 -20.67 -33.27
C ALA A 20 -1.49 -20.53 -34.79
N LEU A 21 -2.21 -19.56 -35.36
CA LEU A 21 -1.90 -18.95 -36.65
C LEU A 21 -2.17 -17.45 -36.52
N ALA A 22 -1.12 -16.66 -36.71
CA ALA A 22 -1.20 -15.26 -37.06
C ALA A 22 -1.03 -15.16 -38.58
N ASP A 23 -1.82 -14.32 -39.24
CA ASP A 23 -1.46 -13.82 -40.57
C ASP A 23 -1.99 -12.40 -40.79
N THR A 24 -1.26 -11.66 -41.61
CA THR A 24 -1.25 -10.19 -41.71
C THR A 24 -1.85 -9.71 -43.04
N ALA A 25 -2.37 -8.46 -43.05
CA ALA A 25 -2.46 -7.49 -44.16
C ALA A 25 -3.64 -7.45 -45.17
N ALA A 26 -4.33 -6.29 -45.16
CA ALA A 26 -4.73 -5.35 -46.25
C ALA A 26 -5.64 -5.84 -47.41
N SER A 27 -6.64 -5.12 -47.97
CA SER A 27 -6.75 -3.69 -48.34
C SER A 27 -8.21 -3.25 -48.72
N THR A 28 -8.65 -2.05 -48.26
CA THR A 28 -9.48 -0.92 -48.84
C THR A 28 -10.68 -1.10 -49.82
N PRO A 29 -11.47 -0.03 -50.16
CA PRO A 29 -12.03 1.11 -49.39
C PRO A 29 -13.53 1.43 -49.76
N ASP A 30 -14.25 2.27 -49.00
CA ASP A 30 -15.14 3.27 -49.63
C ASP A 30 -15.57 4.46 -48.73
N LYS A 31 -15.87 5.56 -49.42
CA LYS A 31 -16.06 6.99 -49.06
C LYS A 31 -16.97 7.37 -47.89
N ALA A 32 -16.59 8.42 -47.15
CA ALA A 32 -17.07 9.82 -47.31
C ALA A 32 -16.58 10.74 -46.17
N ALA A 33 -16.20 11.97 -46.50
CA ALA A 33 -15.68 13.03 -45.60
C ALA A 33 -16.77 14.11 -45.33
N PRO A 34 -16.45 15.32 -44.79
CA PRO A 34 -16.12 15.66 -43.40
C PRO A 34 -16.99 16.82 -42.85
N GLN A 35 -16.99 17.08 -41.54
CA GLN A 35 -17.39 18.40 -41.00
C GLN A 35 -16.45 18.91 -39.90
N LYS A 36 -16.06 20.18 -40.03
CA LYS A 36 -15.16 20.97 -39.17
C LYS A 36 -15.88 22.27 -38.79
N ALA A 37 -15.86 22.63 -37.51
CA ALA A 37 -15.99 23.99 -36.95
C ALA A 37 -15.43 23.93 -35.51
N LYS A 38 -14.30 24.56 -35.12
CA LYS A 38 -14.06 25.98 -34.73
C LYS A 38 -15.25 26.60 -33.99
N GLU A 39 -15.15 27.32 -32.87
CA GLU A 39 -14.09 27.87 -31.99
C GLU A 39 -14.87 28.58 -30.86
N THR A 40 -14.37 28.65 -29.63
CA THR A 40 -14.43 29.90 -28.82
C THR A 40 -13.61 29.77 -27.54
N ALA A 41 -12.70 30.72 -27.37
CA ALA A 41 -11.92 30.99 -26.18
C ALA A 41 -12.49 32.21 -25.44
N LYS A 42 -12.65 32.09 -24.12
CA LYS A 42 -12.64 33.14 -23.07
C LYS A 42 -12.81 32.36 -21.76
N ASP A 43 -11.93 32.41 -20.78
CA ASP A 43 -11.52 33.59 -20.06
C ASP A 43 -10.21 33.30 -19.29
N LYS A 44 -9.31 34.27 -19.24
CA LYS A 44 -8.10 34.25 -18.42
C LYS A 44 -8.21 35.40 -17.41
N THR A 45 -7.95 35.04 -16.15
CA THR A 45 -7.20 35.79 -15.13
C THR A 45 -8.00 36.25 -13.90
N LYS A 46 -7.39 35.94 -12.74
CA LYS A 46 -7.66 36.33 -11.33
C LYS A 46 -8.54 35.29 -10.61
N ASP A 47 -8.05 34.53 -9.63
CA ASP A 47 -7.23 34.98 -8.50
C ASP A 47 -5.99 34.13 -8.23
N LYS A 48 -4.84 34.82 -8.25
CA LYS A 48 -3.65 34.43 -7.51
C LYS A 48 -3.79 35.04 -6.12
N ALA A 49 -4.55 34.40 -5.24
CA ALA A 49 -4.48 34.65 -3.81
C ALA A 49 -3.58 33.58 -3.20
N ALA A 50 -2.30 33.92 -3.04
CA ALA A 50 -1.35 33.10 -2.31
C ALA A 50 -1.69 33.17 -0.81
N ALA A 51 -2.33 32.14 -0.30
CA ALA A 51 -2.29 31.75 1.10
C ALA A 51 -2.33 30.22 1.12
N LYS A 52 -1.16 29.60 1.37
CA LYS A 52 -0.91 28.19 1.68
C LYS A 52 -2.00 27.24 1.15
N ALA A 53 -1.82 26.78 -0.09
CA ALA A 53 -2.43 25.51 -0.45
C ALA A 53 -1.81 24.48 0.50
N ASP A 54 -2.55 24.16 1.57
CA ASP A 54 -2.30 22.96 2.36
C ASP A 54 -2.33 21.82 1.35
N GLU A 55 -1.15 21.42 0.90
CA GLU A 55 -0.95 20.06 0.46
C GLU A 55 -1.47 19.22 1.63
N VAL A 56 -2.62 18.57 1.43
CA VAL A 56 -3.17 17.65 2.42
C VAL A 56 -2.14 16.53 2.54
N LEU A 57 -1.21 16.72 3.48
CA LEU A 57 -0.26 15.70 3.85
C LEU A 57 -1.10 14.57 4.44
N GLU A 58 -0.93 13.36 3.89
CA GLU A 58 -1.65 12.20 4.40
C GLU A 58 -1.46 12.05 5.92
N ILE A 59 -0.32 12.48 6.43
CA ILE A 59 -0.07 12.73 7.86
C ILE A 59 0.43 14.17 7.98
N ASP A 60 -0.41 15.07 8.48
CA ASP A 60 0.02 16.40 8.91
C ASP A 60 0.73 16.27 10.27
N PRO A 61 2.06 16.50 10.33
CA PRO A 61 2.79 16.39 11.57
C PRO A 61 2.43 17.47 12.58
N GLU A 62 1.68 18.52 12.21
CA GLU A 62 1.25 19.59 13.12
C GLU A 62 -0.13 19.36 13.74
N ASP A 63 -0.96 18.50 13.15
CA ASP A 63 -2.29 18.15 13.68
C ASP A 63 -2.16 17.41 15.04
N PRO A 64 -2.74 17.95 16.14
CA PRO A 64 -2.71 17.31 17.46
C PRO A 64 -3.27 15.89 17.48
N ALA A 65 -4.32 15.60 16.69
CA ALA A 65 -4.91 14.27 16.62
C ALA A 65 -3.96 13.27 15.95
N MET A 66 -3.27 13.73 14.89
CA MET A 66 -2.28 12.92 14.18
C MET A 66 -1.03 12.69 15.05
N LYS A 67 -0.53 13.72 15.75
CA LYS A 67 0.55 13.58 16.75
C LYS A 67 0.20 12.55 17.82
N ALA A 68 -1.03 12.58 18.33
CA ALA A 68 -1.50 11.61 19.33
C ALA A 68 -1.57 10.18 18.76
N ALA A 69 -2.07 10.01 17.53
CA ALA A 69 -2.10 8.72 16.86
C ALA A 69 -0.71 8.13 16.64
N VAL A 70 0.24 8.92 16.13
CA VAL A 70 1.64 8.50 15.95
C VAL A 70 2.26 8.11 17.29
N LYS A 71 2.05 8.91 18.35
CA LYS A 71 2.54 8.60 19.69
C LYS A 71 1.96 7.29 20.21
N LYS A 72 0.66 7.04 20.00
CA LYS A 72 0.01 5.78 20.37
C LYS A 72 0.63 4.60 19.61
N ALA A 73 0.76 4.73 18.29
CA ALA A 73 1.38 3.71 17.45
C ALA A 73 2.78 3.33 17.94
N GLN A 74 3.61 4.33 18.24
CA GLN A 74 4.96 4.14 18.77
C GLN A 74 4.93 3.48 20.16
N ALA A 75 4.06 3.92 21.05
CA ALA A 75 3.94 3.35 22.40
C ALA A 75 3.58 1.86 22.38
N THR A 76 2.71 1.45 21.46
CA THR A 76 2.24 0.05 21.34
C THR A 76 3.04 -0.79 20.34
N PHE A 77 4.07 -0.22 19.71
CA PHE A 77 4.81 -0.91 18.64
C PHE A 77 5.54 -2.18 19.14
N ASP A 78 6.03 -2.19 20.39
CA ASP A 78 6.68 -3.41 20.93
C ASP A 78 5.68 -4.56 21.11
N ASP A 79 4.45 -4.25 21.54
CA ASP A 79 3.38 -5.26 21.66
C ASP A 79 2.95 -5.78 20.28
N PHE A 80 2.88 -4.90 19.28
CA PHE A 80 2.66 -5.30 17.90
C PHE A 80 3.75 -6.27 17.42
N ILE A 81 5.02 -5.92 17.62
CA ILE A 81 6.17 -6.77 17.25
C ILE A 81 6.09 -8.13 17.95
N LYS A 82 5.83 -8.15 19.26
CA LYS A 82 5.63 -9.39 20.03
C LYS A 82 4.49 -10.23 19.45
N THR A 83 3.38 -9.60 19.11
CA THR A 83 2.18 -10.26 18.58
C THR A 83 2.46 -10.92 17.24
N VAL A 84 3.02 -10.18 16.27
CA VAL A 84 3.25 -10.72 14.91
C VAL A 84 4.43 -11.69 14.84
N SER A 85 5.35 -11.63 15.80
CA SER A 85 6.48 -12.57 15.90
C SER A 85 6.06 -13.97 16.33
N THR A 86 4.84 -14.16 16.85
CA THR A 86 4.30 -15.50 17.16
C THR A 86 4.04 -16.33 15.91
N ARG A 87 4.05 -15.71 14.72
CA ARG A 87 3.74 -16.35 13.42
C ARG A 87 2.39 -17.06 13.43
N ASN A 88 1.44 -16.53 14.20
CA ASN A 88 0.07 -17.03 14.23
C ASN A 88 -0.55 -16.89 12.81
N PRO A 89 -1.00 -17.99 12.17
CA PRO A 89 -1.58 -17.94 10.83
C PRO A 89 -2.90 -17.17 10.77
N ASN A 90 -3.54 -16.88 11.90
CA ASN A 90 -4.72 -16.02 11.96
C ASN A 90 -4.41 -14.54 11.72
N PHE A 91 -3.13 -14.12 11.73
CA PHE A 91 -2.77 -12.74 11.47
C PHE A 91 -2.40 -12.53 9.99
N ALA A 92 -3.09 -11.59 9.36
CA ALA A 92 -2.91 -11.19 7.96
C ALA A 92 -2.63 -9.69 7.85
N ASN A 93 -2.31 -9.21 6.64
CA ASN A 93 -2.11 -7.79 6.32
C ASN A 93 -1.13 -7.07 7.28
N ILE A 94 -0.10 -7.78 7.72
CA ILE A 94 0.89 -7.27 8.67
C ILE A 94 1.73 -6.22 7.95
N ALA A 95 1.68 -4.98 8.43
CA ALA A 95 2.39 -3.86 7.83
C ALA A 95 2.81 -2.84 8.89
N VAL A 96 3.88 -2.11 8.59
CA VAL A 96 4.31 -0.94 9.36
C VAL A 96 4.31 0.27 8.47
N ARG A 97 3.94 1.43 8.99
CA ARG A 97 4.01 2.69 8.28
C ARG A 97 5.21 3.46 8.79
N VAL A 98 6.10 3.86 7.88
CA VAL A 98 7.40 4.44 8.22
C VAL A 98 7.61 5.79 7.54
N ALA A 99 8.25 6.71 8.26
CA ALA A 99 8.72 7.98 7.73
C ALA A 99 10.02 7.78 6.94
N LEU A 100 9.96 7.90 5.61
CA LEU A 100 11.14 7.93 4.74
C LEU A 100 11.61 9.36 4.53
N ARG A 101 12.94 9.55 4.43
CA ARG A 101 13.56 10.87 4.35
C ARG A 101 14.49 11.00 3.15
N ASP A 102 14.36 12.10 2.44
CA ASP A 102 15.22 12.50 1.33
C ASP A 102 15.59 13.98 1.49
N GLY A 103 16.73 14.23 2.15
CA GLY A 103 17.09 15.56 2.65
C GLY A 103 16.05 16.07 3.66
N LYS A 104 15.38 17.18 3.33
CA LYS A 104 14.32 17.79 4.16
C LYS A 104 12.93 17.21 3.90
N LYS A 105 12.77 16.40 2.85
CA LYS A 105 11.48 15.82 2.48
C LYS A 105 11.18 14.59 3.33
N VAL A 106 9.91 14.42 3.66
CA VAL A 106 9.40 13.28 4.43
C VAL A 106 8.19 12.72 3.70
N GLU A 107 8.11 11.41 3.61
CA GLU A 107 6.93 10.70 3.12
C GLU A 107 6.66 9.49 4.00
N TYR A 108 5.40 9.24 4.31
CA TYR A 108 5.00 8.15 5.21
C TYR A 108 4.44 7.00 4.40
N VAL A 109 5.22 5.93 4.24
CA VAL A 109 4.84 4.81 3.38
C VAL A 109 4.58 3.55 4.20
N TRP A 110 3.63 2.74 3.75
CA TRP A 110 3.47 1.38 4.26
C TRP A 110 4.60 0.49 3.74
N ALA A 111 5.14 -0.34 4.63
CA ALA A 111 6.13 -1.35 4.34
C ALA A 111 5.62 -2.73 4.78
N SER A 112 5.55 -3.64 3.81
CA SER A 112 5.16 -5.04 3.99
C SER A 112 5.67 -5.89 2.81
N PRO A 113 6.22 -7.10 3.07
CA PRO A 113 6.55 -7.64 4.39
C PRO A 113 7.71 -6.87 5.04
N PHE A 114 7.94 -7.11 6.34
CA PHE A 114 9.11 -6.61 7.04
C PHE A 114 9.74 -7.69 7.92
N THR A 115 11.03 -7.51 8.22
CA THR A 115 11.84 -8.39 9.06
C THR A 115 12.48 -7.60 10.18
N ILE A 116 12.55 -8.22 11.36
CA ILE A 116 13.32 -7.71 12.51
C ILE A 116 14.79 -8.09 12.28
N LEU A 117 15.68 -7.12 12.42
CA LEU A 117 17.14 -7.28 12.30
C LEU A 117 17.76 -7.42 13.69
N ASP A 118 18.98 -7.95 13.72
CA ASP A 118 19.79 -8.00 14.93
C ASP A 118 19.98 -6.59 15.53
N LYS A 119 20.01 -6.51 16.87
CA LYS A 119 20.18 -5.25 17.63
C LYS A 119 18.99 -4.27 17.50
N GLY A 120 17.80 -4.74 17.13
CA GLY A 120 16.56 -3.95 17.20
C GLY A 120 16.29 -3.03 16.01
N GLY A 121 16.97 -3.26 14.88
CA GLY A 121 16.64 -2.64 13.59
C GLY A 121 15.53 -3.40 12.87
N TYR A 122 15.01 -2.83 11.79
CA TYR A 122 14.03 -3.48 10.94
C TYR A 122 14.36 -3.24 9.46
N LYS A 123 13.85 -4.10 8.58
CA LYS A 123 13.90 -3.92 7.14
C LYS A 123 12.54 -4.24 6.54
N GLY A 124 11.96 -3.30 5.79
CA GLY A 124 10.62 -3.45 5.21
C GLY A 124 10.64 -3.23 3.70
N THR A 125 9.71 -3.86 2.99
CA THR A 125 9.50 -3.66 1.55
C THR A 125 8.44 -2.59 1.32
N ILE A 126 8.78 -1.50 0.62
CA ILE A 126 7.85 -0.42 0.31
C ILE A 126 6.67 -0.94 -0.53
N SER A 127 5.44 -0.71 -0.05
CA SER A 127 4.22 -1.27 -0.64
C SER A 127 3.44 -0.32 -1.57
N ALA A 128 3.95 0.91 -1.80
CA ALA A 128 3.40 1.87 -2.77
C ALA A 128 4.52 2.74 -3.36
N VAL A 129 4.34 3.31 -4.56
CA VAL A 129 5.35 4.20 -5.17
C VAL A 129 5.45 5.50 -4.37
N PRO A 130 6.62 5.86 -3.79
CA PRO A 130 6.80 7.15 -3.14
C PRO A 130 6.71 8.30 -4.16
N THR A 131 5.98 9.35 -3.81
CA THR A 131 5.67 10.49 -4.68
C THR A 131 6.44 11.75 -4.30
N ILE A 132 6.86 11.88 -3.05
CA ILE A 132 7.55 13.05 -2.48
C ILE A 132 9.06 12.77 -2.41
N VAL A 133 9.46 11.65 -1.82
CA VAL A 133 10.87 11.24 -1.71
C VAL A 133 11.30 10.50 -2.98
N LYS A 134 12.34 10.99 -3.67
CA LYS A 134 12.73 10.44 -4.99
C LYS A 134 13.85 9.41 -4.91
N LYS A 135 14.52 9.33 -3.76
CA LYS A 135 15.53 8.32 -3.45
C LYS A 135 15.00 6.88 -3.40
N TYR A 136 13.69 6.69 -3.22
CA TYR A 136 13.08 5.39 -2.97
C TYR A 136 12.10 5.00 -4.07
N GLN A 137 11.92 3.70 -4.28
CA GLN A 137 11.02 3.15 -5.30
C GLN A 137 10.11 2.06 -4.72
N PHE A 138 9.02 1.77 -5.45
CA PHE A 138 8.12 0.67 -5.11
C PHE A 138 8.88 -0.67 -5.02
N SER A 139 8.47 -1.52 -4.07
CA SER A 139 9.07 -2.83 -3.80
C SER A 139 10.55 -2.81 -3.36
N GLN A 140 11.14 -1.64 -3.11
CA GLN A 140 12.47 -1.54 -2.52
C GLN A 140 12.44 -1.98 -1.06
N GLN A 141 13.44 -2.78 -0.65
CA GLN A 141 13.71 -3.04 0.77
C GLN A 141 14.49 -1.88 1.37
N VAL A 142 14.00 -1.35 2.49
CA VAL A 142 14.60 -0.22 3.20
C VAL A 142 14.78 -0.56 4.68
N PRO A 143 15.94 -0.23 5.29
CA PRO A 143 16.08 -0.30 6.73
C PRO A 143 15.27 0.84 7.37
N PHE A 144 14.69 0.56 8.54
CA PHE A 144 14.05 1.57 9.37
C PHE A 144 14.27 1.25 10.85
N LYS A 145 14.11 2.26 11.70
CA LYS A 145 14.23 2.16 13.15
C LYS A 145 12.85 2.33 13.79
N ARG A 146 12.72 1.94 15.06
CA ARG A 146 11.51 2.18 15.88
C ARG A 146 11.03 3.64 15.81
N ALA A 147 11.96 4.59 15.83
CA ALA A 147 11.65 6.02 15.76
C ALA A 147 11.06 6.48 14.42
N ASP A 148 11.25 5.70 13.35
CA ASP A 148 10.69 6.01 12.02
C ASP A 148 9.24 5.53 11.89
N VAL A 149 8.77 4.68 12.81
CA VAL A 149 7.41 4.14 12.79
C VAL A 149 6.40 5.21 13.17
N VAL A 150 5.41 5.40 12.31
CA VAL A 150 4.29 6.32 12.53
C VAL A 150 2.95 5.63 12.65
N ASP A 151 2.86 4.39 12.19
CA ASP A 151 1.68 3.53 12.36
C ASP A 151 2.06 2.05 12.16
N TRP A 152 1.16 1.15 12.48
CA TRP A 152 1.27 -0.27 12.19
C TRP A 152 -0.13 -0.88 12.07
N MET A 153 -0.25 -2.02 11.39
CA MET A 153 -1.50 -2.77 11.38
C MET A 153 -1.29 -4.27 11.22
N TYR A 154 -2.29 -5.03 11.67
CA TYR A 154 -2.56 -6.40 11.23
C TYR A 154 -4.07 -6.65 11.27
N THR A 155 -4.53 -7.68 10.57
CA THR A 155 -5.92 -8.13 10.57
C THR A 155 -6.00 -9.53 11.18
N GLU A 156 -6.96 -9.74 12.07
CA GLU A 156 -7.37 -11.06 12.55
C GLU A 156 -8.28 -11.70 11.49
N ALA A 157 -7.88 -12.83 10.90
CA ALA A 157 -8.56 -13.41 9.75
C ALA A 157 -9.95 -13.98 10.09
N ASP A 158 -10.10 -14.53 11.29
CA ASP A 158 -11.35 -15.09 11.82
C ASP A 158 -12.42 -14.03 12.10
N THR A 159 -12.06 -12.94 12.78
CA THR A 159 -12.98 -11.86 13.16
C THR A 159 -13.06 -10.76 12.10
N ARG A 160 -12.09 -10.72 11.17
CA ARG A 160 -11.82 -9.63 10.22
C ARG A 160 -11.54 -8.29 10.88
N ILE A 161 -11.17 -8.28 12.16
CA ILE A 161 -10.86 -7.03 12.87
C ILE A 161 -9.44 -6.59 12.51
N MET A 162 -9.30 -5.33 12.13
CA MET A 162 -8.01 -4.66 11.98
C MET A 162 -7.61 -3.99 13.30
N ARG A 163 -6.38 -4.25 13.73
CA ARG A 163 -5.75 -3.65 14.90
C ARG A 163 -4.67 -2.67 14.46
N GLY A 164 -4.52 -1.57 15.17
CA GLY A 164 -3.61 -0.48 14.80
C GLY A 164 -4.29 0.52 13.84
N ASN A 165 -3.55 0.99 12.84
CA ASN A 165 -4.01 1.97 11.86
C ASN A 165 -4.56 3.26 12.50
N PHE A 166 -3.87 3.71 13.54
CA PHE A 166 -4.28 4.83 14.39
C PHE A 166 -4.34 6.15 13.63
N THR A 167 -3.46 6.34 12.65
CA THR A 167 -3.42 7.55 11.81
C THR A 167 -4.66 7.64 10.94
N THR A 168 -5.15 6.53 10.39
CA THR A 168 -6.46 6.49 9.71
C THR A 168 -7.61 6.76 10.68
N CYS A 169 -7.58 6.21 11.89
CA CYS A 169 -8.59 6.55 12.91
C CYS A 169 -8.62 8.04 13.25
N ALA A 170 -7.46 8.71 13.30
CA ALA A 170 -7.39 10.15 13.52
C ALA A 170 -7.97 10.95 12.33
N GLN A 171 -7.72 10.53 11.09
CA GLN A 171 -8.31 11.14 9.89
C GLN A 171 -9.83 11.02 9.90
N LEU A 172 -10.34 9.80 10.18
CA LEU A 172 -11.77 9.51 10.18
C LEU A 172 -12.54 10.24 11.28
N ALA A 173 -11.88 10.70 12.35
CA ALA A 173 -12.52 11.44 13.42
C ALA A 173 -13.18 12.76 12.94
N ARG A 174 -12.77 13.26 11.76
CA ARG A 174 -13.34 14.46 11.13
C ARG A 174 -14.15 14.15 9.87
N ALA A 175 -14.26 12.88 9.48
CA ALA A 175 -14.99 12.46 8.29
C ALA A 175 -16.51 12.35 8.57
N PRO A 176 -17.36 12.44 7.54
CA PRO A 176 -18.79 12.18 7.67
C PRO A 176 -19.07 10.79 8.23
N GLU A 177 -20.09 10.67 9.09
CA GLU A 177 -20.40 9.40 9.79
C GLU A 177 -20.59 8.22 8.83
N ALA A 178 -21.22 8.46 7.67
CA ALA A 178 -21.42 7.43 6.64
C ALA A 178 -20.10 6.87 6.09
N GLU A 179 -19.09 7.73 5.89
CA GLU A 179 -17.76 7.34 5.44
C GLU A 179 -17.03 6.54 6.53
N VAL A 180 -17.11 7.01 7.78
CA VAL A 180 -16.53 6.30 8.93
C VAL A 180 -17.14 4.91 9.06
N LYS A 181 -18.47 4.79 8.96
CA LYS A 181 -19.19 3.52 9.05
C LYS A 181 -18.80 2.57 7.92
N GLU A 182 -18.71 3.06 6.69
CA GLU A 182 -18.30 2.25 5.55
C GLU A 182 -16.86 1.78 5.69
N MET A 183 -15.94 2.65 6.12
CA MET A 183 -14.53 2.29 6.36
C MET A 183 -14.41 1.19 7.42
N LYS A 184 -15.09 1.35 8.57
CA LYS A 184 -15.13 0.34 9.64
C LYS A 184 -15.72 -0.98 9.16
N LYS A 185 -16.81 -0.93 8.39
CA LYS A 185 -17.46 -2.14 7.85
C LYS A 185 -16.58 -2.86 6.81
N ARG A 186 -15.96 -2.12 5.89
CA ARG A 186 -15.21 -2.67 4.76
C ARG A 186 -13.89 -3.30 5.20
N TYR A 187 -13.18 -2.64 6.11
CA TYR A 187 -11.82 -3.03 6.50
C TYR A 187 -11.72 -3.58 7.93
N GLY A 188 -12.83 -3.64 8.67
CA GLY A 188 -12.86 -4.09 10.05
C GLY A 188 -12.09 -3.19 11.01
N LEU A 189 -11.95 -1.90 10.69
CA LEU A 189 -11.16 -0.95 11.45
C LEU A 189 -11.75 -0.73 12.86
N ASP A 190 -11.01 -1.13 13.89
CA ASP A 190 -11.36 -0.91 15.30
C ASP A 190 -10.60 0.29 15.87
N CYS A 191 -11.22 1.46 15.85
CA CYS A 191 -10.65 2.68 16.44
C CYS A 191 -10.80 2.79 17.96
N ALA A 192 -11.43 1.82 18.63
CA ALA A 192 -11.63 1.86 20.08
C ALA A 192 -10.45 1.27 20.87
N ARG A 193 -9.49 0.62 20.18
CA ARG A 193 -8.38 -0.11 20.81
C ARG A 193 -7.03 0.46 20.44
#